data_AF-A0A920NAB5-F1
#
_entry.id   AF-A0A920NAB5-F1
#
_cell.length_a   1.000
_cell.length_b   1.000
_cell.length_c   1.000
_cell.angle_alpha   90.00
_cell.angle_beta   90.00
_cell.angle_gamma   90.00
#
_symmetry.space_group_name_H-M   'P 1'
#
loop_
_entity.id
_entity.type
_entity.pdbx_description
1 polymer ?
#
loop_
_entity_poly.entity_id
_entity_poly.type
_entity_poly.pdbx_seq_one_letter_code
_entity_poly.pdbx_strand_id
1 'polypeptide(L)'
;MTKVRAIRGATTADENTKESIVEATIHLLKKIVEENNLDKNEVISAFFTTTKDLNAQFPAVAARTIGWTEVALMCSHEMDIPDAQNMCIRVMVHVNTDMLPIKFRMYI
;
A
#
# COMPACT_ATOMS: atom_id res chain seq x y z
N MET A 1 4.32 -12.87 -22.60
CA MET A 1 4.23 -11.44 -22.27
C MET A 1 3.65 -11.34 -20.89
N THR A 2 4.41 -10.79 -19.96
CA THR A 2 3.92 -10.46 -18.62
C THR A 2 2.77 -9.45 -18.73
N LYS A 3 1.73 -9.63 -17.92
CA LYS A 3 0.56 -8.74 -17.90
C LYS A 3 0.67 -7.81 -16.71
N VAL A 4 0.18 -6.59 -16.87
CA VAL A 4 0.02 -5.68 -15.73
C VAL A 4 -1.18 -6.15 -14.88
N ARG A 5 -0.94 -6.23 -13.57
CA ARG A 5 -1.94 -6.53 -12.54
C ARG A 5 -1.82 -5.54 -11.39
N ALA A 6 -2.85 -5.46 -10.58
CA ALA A 6 -2.88 -4.61 -9.40
C ALA A 6 -3.19 -5.44 -8.14
N ILE A 7 -2.43 -5.20 -7.08
CA ILE A 7 -2.64 -5.78 -5.76
C ILE A 7 -3.18 -4.69 -4.85
N ARG A 8 -4.27 -4.99 -4.13
CA ARG A 8 -4.88 -4.08 -3.17
C ARG A 8 -4.54 -4.49 -1.75
N GLY A 9 -4.32 -3.51 -0.90
CA GLY A 9 -4.23 -3.71 0.53
C GLY A 9 -4.77 -2.50 1.29
N ALA A 10 -5.22 -2.74 2.51
CA ALA A 10 -5.63 -1.75 3.47
C ALA A 10 -5.16 -2.17 4.87
N THR A 11 -4.98 -1.19 5.74
CA THR A 11 -4.72 -1.34 7.18
C THR A 11 -5.24 -0.10 7.89
N THR A 12 -5.26 -0.13 9.21
CA THR A 12 -5.43 1.07 10.03
C THR A 12 -4.14 1.40 10.78
N ALA A 13 -3.92 2.69 11.02
CA ALA A 13 -2.98 3.16 12.05
C ALA A 13 -3.73 3.30 13.38
N ASP A 14 -3.04 3.09 14.49
CA ASP A 14 -3.63 3.20 15.83
C ASP A 14 -3.81 4.67 16.25
N GLU A 15 -2.94 5.56 15.75
CA GLU A 15 -2.92 6.99 16.05
C GLU A 15 -2.37 7.82 14.88
N ASN A 16 -2.66 9.14 14.87
CA ASN A 16 -2.16 10.04 13.82
C ASN A 16 -0.76 10.54 14.18
N THR A 17 0.19 9.60 14.25
CA THR A 17 1.61 9.87 14.46
C THR A 17 2.42 9.34 13.28
N LYS A 18 3.61 9.90 13.08
CA LYS A 18 4.51 9.47 12.00
C LYS A 18 4.84 7.98 12.15
N GLU A 19 5.13 7.57 13.37
CA GLU A 19 5.54 6.22 13.73
C GLU A 19 4.41 5.23 13.42
N SER A 20 3.18 5.50 13.90
CA SER A 20 2.03 4.62 13.67
C SER A 20 1.69 4.46 12.18
N ILE A 21 1.69 5.57 11.42
CA ILE A 21 1.43 5.55 9.96
C ILE A 21 2.50 4.71 9.24
N VAL A 22 3.77 4.92 9.56
CA VAL A 22 4.88 4.23 8.89
C VAL A 22 4.89 2.75 9.25
N GLU A 23 4.75 2.39 10.53
CA GLU A 23 4.76 1.00 10.97
C GLU A 23 3.60 0.19 10.39
N ALA A 24 2.37 0.74 10.42
CA ALA A 24 1.21 0.11 9.80
C ALA A 24 1.43 -0.10 8.30
N THR A 25 1.98 0.90 7.60
CA THR A 25 2.27 0.79 6.16
C THR A 25 3.37 -0.22 5.86
N ILE A 26 4.44 -0.29 6.68
CA ILE A 26 5.50 -1.29 6.53
C ILE A 26 4.91 -2.70 6.67
N HIS A 27 4.08 -2.93 7.69
CA HIS A 27 3.42 -4.21 7.91
C HIS A 27 2.58 -4.59 6.69
N LEU A 28 1.73 -3.69 6.22
CA LEU A 28 0.88 -3.90 5.04
C LEU A 28 1.71 -4.29 3.81
N LEU A 29 2.76 -3.53 3.50
CA LEU A 29 3.60 -3.79 2.33
C LEU A 29 4.38 -5.11 2.44
N LYS A 30 4.91 -5.45 3.63
CA LYS A 30 5.60 -6.73 3.85
C LYS A 30 4.65 -7.92 3.62
N LYS A 31 3.42 -7.83 4.14
CA LYS A 31 2.38 -8.83 3.92
C LYS A 31 2.00 -9.00 2.45
N ILE A 32 1.86 -7.88 1.72
CA ILE A 32 1.62 -7.90 0.27
C ILE A 32 2.75 -8.64 -0.45
N VAL A 33 4.01 -8.32 -0.10
CA VAL A 33 5.18 -8.96 -0.73
C VAL A 33 5.21 -10.46 -0.45
N GLU A 34 5.02 -10.86 0.80
CA GLU A 34 5.08 -12.25 1.24
C GLU A 34 3.98 -13.10 0.60
N GLU A 35 2.71 -12.71 0.70
CA GLU A 35 1.61 -13.54 0.20
C GLU A 35 1.55 -13.64 -1.32
N ASN A 36 2.09 -12.66 -2.03
CA ASN A 36 2.10 -12.65 -3.49
C ASN A 36 3.44 -13.14 -4.06
N ASN A 37 4.40 -13.54 -3.22
CA ASN A 37 5.78 -13.87 -3.63
C ASN A 37 6.35 -12.81 -4.59
N LEU A 38 6.13 -11.53 -4.24
CA LEU A 38 6.36 -10.41 -5.14
C LEU A 38 7.85 -10.09 -5.22
N ASP A 39 8.43 -10.20 -6.41
CA ASP A 39 9.72 -9.58 -6.69
C ASP A 39 9.54 -8.06 -6.78
N LYS A 40 10.34 -7.31 -6.02
CA LYS A 40 10.32 -5.85 -6.00
C LYS A 40 10.68 -5.25 -7.36
N ASN A 41 11.48 -5.96 -8.16
CA ASN A 41 11.86 -5.53 -9.51
C ASN A 41 10.68 -5.55 -10.48
N GLU A 42 9.62 -6.32 -10.17
CA GLU A 42 8.40 -6.39 -10.97
C GLU A 42 7.37 -5.33 -10.57
N VAL A 43 7.65 -4.53 -9.54
CA VAL A 43 6.77 -3.46 -9.08
C VAL A 43 6.93 -2.24 -9.97
N ILE A 44 5.87 -1.87 -10.66
CA ILE A 44 5.80 -0.72 -11.56
C ILE A 44 5.58 0.56 -10.75
N SER A 45 4.58 0.53 -9.88
CA SER A 45 4.20 1.69 -9.06
C SER A 45 3.38 1.29 -7.84
N ALA A 46 3.30 2.19 -6.86
CA ALA A 46 2.38 2.05 -5.74
C ALA A 46 1.66 3.37 -5.46
N PHE A 47 0.33 3.29 -5.42
CA PHE A 47 -0.55 4.41 -5.14
C PHE A 47 -1.18 4.22 -3.75
N PHE A 48 -0.93 5.16 -2.85
CA PHE A 48 -1.41 5.13 -1.47
C PHE A 48 -2.56 6.11 -1.30
N THR A 49 -3.58 5.73 -0.54
CA THR A 49 -4.58 6.66 -0.02
C THR A 49 -4.66 6.61 1.48
N THR A 50 -4.93 7.74 2.12
CA THR A 50 -5.28 7.81 3.54
C THR A 50 -6.64 8.46 3.73
N THR A 51 -7.35 8.11 4.79
CA THR A 51 -8.41 8.98 5.30
C THR A 51 -7.82 10.31 5.77
N LYS A 52 -8.63 11.38 5.78
CA LYS A 52 -8.15 12.75 6.04
C LYS A 52 -7.70 13.00 7.48
N ASP A 53 -8.11 12.13 8.40
CA ASP A 53 -7.69 12.10 9.80
C ASP A 53 -6.24 11.60 9.98
N LEU A 54 -5.59 11.08 8.94
CA LEU A 54 -4.16 10.78 8.88
C LEU A 54 -3.40 11.82 8.06
N ASN A 55 -2.67 12.70 8.75
CA ASN A 55 -1.90 13.79 8.15
C ASN A 55 -0.50 13.98 8.76
N ALA A 56 -0.08 13.14 9.70
CA ALA A 56 1.24 13.25 10.34
C ALA A 56 2.41 12.78 9.45
N GLN A 57 2.18 11.94 8.44
CA GLN A 57 3.21 11.45 7.53
C GLN A 57 2.64 10.86 6.23
N PHE A 58 3.44 10.89 5.15
CA PHE A 58 3.17 10.15 3.93
C PHE A 58 3.44 8.64 4.11
N PRO A 59 2.47 7.76 3.80
CA PRO A 59 2.67 6.30 3.83
C PRO A 59 3.82 5.83 2.94
N ALA A 60 4.08 6.51 1.81
CA ALA A 60 5.13 6.15 0.86
C ALA A 60 6.55 6.09 1.48
N VAL A 61 6.79 6.76 2.61
CA VAL A 61 8.06 6.64 3.34
C VAL A 61 8.35 5.18 3.73
N ALA A 62 7.32 4.42 4.13
CA ALA A 62 7.45 3.01 4.46
C ALA A 62 7.98 2.17 3.29
N ALA A 63 7.52 2.44 2.06
CA ALA A 63 7.99 1.71 0.88
C ALA A 63 9.51 1.90 0.67
N ARG A 64 10.02 3.12 0.89
CA ARG A 64 11.46 3.39 0.81
C ARG A 64 12.25 2.59 1.85
N THR A 65 11.74 2.48 3.09
CA THR A 65 12.42 1.73 4.16
C THR A 65 12.52 0.22 3.90
N ILE A 66 11.63 -0.34 3.08
CA ILE A 66 11.69 -1.75 2.67
C ILE A 66 12.42 -1.95 1.33
N GLY A 67 13.10 -0.93 0.81
CA GLY A 67 13.95 -1.02 -0.38
C GLY A 67 13.24 -0.76 -1.70
N TRP A 68 12.04 -0.19 -1.71
CA TRP A 68 11.40 0.27 -2.95
C TRP A 68 11.94 1.66 -3.32
N THR A 69 13.26 1.80 -3.55
CA THR A 69 13.90 3.11 -3.78
C THR A 69 13.68 3.67 -5.19
N GLU A 70 13.51 2.78 -6.17
CA GLU A 70 13.32 3.15 -7.58
C GLU A 70 11.85 3.08 -8.05
N VAL A 71 10.96 2.55 -7.20
CA VAL A 71 9.53 2.43 -7.54
C VAL A 71 8.88 3.82 -7.57
N ALA A 72 8.00 4.06 -8.54
CA ALA A 72 7.17 5.27 -8.57
C ALA A 72 6.08 5.19 -7.48
N LEU A 73 6.11 6.15 -6.54
CA LEU A 73 5.19 6.20 -5.40
C LEU A 73 4.33 7.47 -5.47
N MET A 74 3.04 7.35 -5.21
CA MET A 74 2.12 8.49 -5.16
C MET A 74 1.17 8.36 -3.96
N CYS A 75 0.87 9.48 -3.31
CA CYS A 75 -0.08 9.53 -2.20
C CYS A 75 -1.24 10.47 -2.54
N SER A 76 -2.43 10.14 -2.06
CA SER A 76 -3.62 11.00 -2.08
C SER A 76 -4.40 10.83 -0.78
N HIS A 77 -5.38 11.70 -0.53
CA HIS A 77 -6.44 11.39 0.41
C HIS A 77 -7.55 10.61 -0.30
N GLU A 78 -8.20 9.74 0.46
CA GLU A 78 -9.40 9.02 0.06
C GLU A 78 -10.63 9.92 0.15
N MET A 79 -11.72 9.51 -0.50
CA MET A 79 -13.03 10.13 -0.33
C MET A 79 -13.42 10.19 1.16
N ASP A 80 -13.97 11.33 1.56
CA ASP A 80 -14.36 11.63 2.93
C ASP A 80 -15.83 11.29 3.14
N ILE A 81 -16.08 10.02 3.42
CA ILE A 81 -17.42 9.46 3.58
C ILE A 81 -17.76 9.40 5.08
N PRO A 82 -18.89 9.99 5.52
CA PRO A 82 -19.38 9.83 6.88
C PRO A 82 -19.49 8.35 7.26
N ASP A 83 -19.07 8.01 8.49
CA ASP A 83 -19.09 6.64 9.05
C ASP A 83 -18.16 5.62 8.36
N ALA A 84 -17.31 6.05 7.42
CA ALA A 84 -16.27 5.18 6.88
C ALA A 84 -15.19 4.87 7.92
N GLN A 85 -14.43 3.80 7.67
CA GLN A 85 -13.32 3.40 8.55
C GLN A 85 -12.27 4.52 8.64
N ASN A 86 -12.17 5.10 9.84
CA ASN A 86 -11.16 6.08 10.23
C ASN A 86 -9.76 5.47 10.27
N MET A 87 -8.75 6.35 10.25
CA MET A 87 -7.34 6.01 10.40
C MET A 87 -6.84 4.99 9.36
N CYS A 88 -7.46 4.96 8.19
CA CYS A 88 -7.24 3.90 7.21
C CYS A 88 -6.22 4.32 6.17
N ILE A 89 -5.27 3.42 5.90
CA ILE A 89 -4.26 3.52 4.85
C ILE A 89 -4.55 2.42 3.84
N ARG A 90 -4.63 2.79 2.55
CA ARG A 90 -4.84 1.85 1.45
C ARG A 90 -3.70 1.96 0.47
N VAL A 91 -3.43 0.87 -0.24
CA VAL A 91 -2.44 0.82 -1.33
C VAL A 91 -2.99 0.04 -2.52
N MET A 92 -2.65 0.51 -3.71
CA MET A 92 -2.75 -0.21 -4.97
C MET A 92 -1.35 -0.33 -5.58
N VAL A 93 -0.83 -1.55 -5.66
CA VAL A 93 0.49 -1.85 -6.20
C VAL A 93 0.32 -2.41 -7.61
N HIS A 94 0.88 -1.75 -8.62
CA HIS A 94 0.90 -2.24 -9.99
C HIS A 94 2.15 -3.08 -10.22
N VAL A 95 1.97 -4.27 -10.79
CA VAL A 95 3.05 -5.26 -10.96
C VAL A 95 2.99 -5.88 -12.35
N ASN A 96 4.15 -6.21 -12.90
CA ASN A 96 4.27 -7.13 -14.02
C ASN A 96 4.25 -8.57 -13.50
N THR A 97 3.34 -9.40 -14.01
CA THR A 97 3.25 -10.79 -13.54
C THR A 97 2.49 -11.67 -14.53
N ASP A 98 2.86 -12.95 -14.55
CA ASP A 98 2.13 -14.01 -15.26
C ASP A 98 1.04 -14.67 -14.40
N MET A 99 0.94 -14.30 -13.12
CA MET A 99 -0.09 -14.83 -12.22
C MET A 99 -1.49 -14.41 -12.63
N LEU A 100 -2.44 -15.36 -12.51
CA LEU A 100 -3.85 -15.10 -12.76
C LEU A 100 -4.48 -14.24 -11.66
N PRO A 101 -5.47 -13.38 -11.98
CA PRO A 101 -6.06 -12.41 -11.06
C PRO A 101 -6.63 -12.98 -9.75
N ILE A 102 -7.04 -14.24 -9.75
CA ILE A 102 -7.75 -14.89 -8.63
C ILE A 102 -6.85 -15.07 -7.39
N LYS A 103 -5.52 -14.95 -7.52
CA LYS A 103 -4.57 -15.14 -6.42
C LYS A 103 -4.14 -13.86 -5.69
N PHE A 104 -4.50 -12.66 -6.15
CA PHE A 104 -4.10 -11.43 -5.45
C PHE A 104 -4.95 -11.25 -4.21
N ARG A 105 -4.40 -11.63 -3.06
CA ARG A 105 -5.08 -11.51 -1.77
C ARG A 105 -5.19 -10.03 -1.40
N MET A 106 -6.42 -9.61 -1.15
CA MET A 106 -6.74 -8.29 -0.65
C MET A 106 -6.62 -8.33 0.87
N TYR A 107 -5.73 -7.51 1.42
CA TYR A 107 -5.64 -7.32 2.87
C TYR A 107 -6.55 -6.18 3.29
N ILE A 108 -7.34 -6.40 4.33
CA ILE A 108 -8.18 -5.41 5.02
C ILE A 108 -7.81 -5.45 6.50
#